data_AF-A0A2D4I3N9-F1
#
_entry.id   AF-A0A2D4I3N9-F1
#
_cell.length_a   1.000
_cell.length_b   1.000
_cell.length_c   1.000
_cell.angle_alpha   90.00
_cell.angle_beta   90.00
_cell.angle_gamma   90.00
#
_symmetry.space_group_name_H-M   'P 1'
#
loop_
_entity.id
_entity.type
_entity.pdbx_description
1 polymer ?
#
loop_
_entity_poly.entity_id
_entity_poly.type
_entity_poly.pdbx_seq_one_letter_code
_entity_poly.pdbx_strand_id
1 'polypeptide(L)'
;MNELEKYNRQKTKLLSKNLTKLQQTELEKRTGLETVKKIKYLGIWINAQVKSLKENYYDKLVQQTKKDLELWAKLQLSFLGRIAAIKMSILPKFHTYSKRFQ
;
A
#
# COMPACT_ATOMS: atom_id res chain seq x y z
N MET A 1 -21.18 -1.74 -27.07
CA MET A 1 -20.19 -2.23 -26.09
C MET A 1 -19.67 -3.56 -26.57
N ASN A 2 -18.35 -3.68 -26.71
CA ASN A 2 -17.71 -4.89 -27.21
C ASN A 2 -17.65 -5.96 -26.09
N GLU A 3 -17.62 -7.25 -26.45
CA GLU A 3 -17.51 -8.36 -25.49
C GLU A 3 -16.32 -8.20 -24.52
N LEU A 4 -15.21 -7.63 -25.02
CA LEU A 4 -14.01 -7.34 -24.25
C LEU A 4 -14.22 -6.24 -23.20
N GLU A 5 -15.01 -5.21 -23.52
CA GLU A 5 -15.37 -4.16 -22.56
C GLU A 5 -16.28 -4.70 -21.46
N LYS A 6 -17.20 -5.60 -21.83
CA LYS A 6 -18.11 -6.27 -20.90
C LYS A 6 -17.32 -7.11 -19.89
N TYR A 7 -16.35 -7.87 -20.37
CA TYR A 7 -15.44 -8.67 -19.54
C TYR A 7 -14.57 -7.83 -18.61
N ASN A 8 -13.95 -6.77 -19.14
CA ASN A 8 -13.10 -5.87 -18.34
C ASN A 8 -13.91 -5.14 -17.25
N ARG A 9 -15.16 -4.76 -17.56
CA ARG A 9 -16.04 -4.10 -16.60
C ARG A 9 -16.43 -5.02 -15.44
N GLN A 10 -16.69 -6.31 -15.70
CA GLN A 10 -16.95 -7.30 -14.65
C GLN A 10 -15.73 -7.57 -13.74
N LYS A 11 -14.52 -7.48 -14.28
CA LYS A 11 -13.28 -7.67 -13.50
C LYS A 11 -12.86 -6.44 -12.71
N THR A 12 -13.32 -5.26 -13.11
CA THR A 12 -12.92 -4.01 -12.49
C THR A 12 -13.66 -3.81 -11.17
N LYS A 13 -12.90 -3.61 -10.10
CA LYS A 13 -13.45 -3.37 -8.75
C LYS A 13 -12.98 -2.02 -8.25
N LEU A 14 -13.86 -1.32 -7.54
CA LEU A 14 -13.60 0.04 -7.09
C LEU A 14 -13.41 0.07 -5.57
N LEU A 15 -12.39 0.79 -5.09
CA LEU A 15 -12.18 1.02 -3.66
C LEU A 15 -12.59 2.45 -3.34
N SER A 16 -13.75 2.64 -2.72
CA SER A 16 -14.18 3.96 -2.25
C SER A 16 -13.52 4.29 -0.91
N LYS A 17 -12.75 5.39 -0.84
CA LYS A 17 -12.15 5.89 0.41
C LYS A 17 -12.83 7.18 0.83
N ASN A 18 -13.22 7.30 2.10
CA ASN A 18 -13.84 8.50 2.68
C ASN A 18 -15.18 8.95 2.05
N LEU A 19 -15.90 8.07 1.33
CA LEU A 19 -17.25 8.38 0.82
C LEU A 19 -18.32 7.91 1.82
N THR A 20 -19.37 8.72 1.98
CA THR A 20 -20.59 8.30 2.68
C THR A 20 -21.35 7.25 1.86
N LYS A 21 -22.19 6.44 2.52
CA LYS A 21 -22.97 5.37 1.86
C LYS A 21 -23.76 5.89 0.66
N LEU A 22 -24.34 7.09 0.76
CA LEU A 22 -25.09 7.72 -0.33
C LEU A 22 -24.21 7.99 -1.56
N GLN A 23 -23.01 8.53 -1.35
CA GLN A 23 -22.08 8.82 -2.44
C GLN A 23 -21.49 7.53 -3.04
N GLN A 24 -21.33 6.47 -2.25
CA GLN A 24 -20.93 5.14 -2.76
C GLN A 24 -22.01 4.59 -3.69
N THR A 25 -23.27 4.61 -3.28
CA THR A 25 -24.40 4.13 -4.11
C THR A 25 -24.57 4.98 -5.37
N GLU A 26 -24.35 6.29 -5.28
CA GLU A 26 -24.37 7.16 -6.46
C GLU A 26 -23.21 6.84 -7.42
N LEU A 27 -22.01 6.58 -6.90
CA LEU A 27 -20.86 6.19 -7.69
C LEU A 27 -21.07 4.83 -8.37
N GLU A 28 -21.65 3.86 -7.68
CA GLU A 28 -22.02 2.55 -8.24
C GLU A 28 -23.05 2.71 -9.36
N LYS A 29 -24.07 3.56 -9.17
CA LYS A 29 -25.07 3.85 -10.22
C LYS A 29 -24.47 4.56 -11.43
N ARG A 30 -23.53 5.50 -11.22
CA ARG A 30 -22.88 6.26 -12.30
C ARG A 30 -21.87 5.41 -13.08
N THR A 31 -21.11 4.56 -12.40
CA THR A 31 -20.01 3.80 -13.00
C THR A 31 -20.41 2.38 -13.43
N GLY A 32 -21.45 1.81 -12.81
CA GLY A 32 -21.84 0.41 -13.00
C GLY A 32 -20.80 -0.58 -12.47
N LEU A 33 -19.89 -0.12 -11.61
CA LEU A 33 -18.82 -0.92 -11.01
C LEU A 33 -19.15 -1.25 -9.56
N GLU A 34 -18.74 -2.45 -9.13
CA GLU A 34 -18.92 -2.88 -7.75
C GLU A 34 -17.89 -2.21 -6.82
N THR A 35 -18.37 -1.59 -5.75
CA THR A 35 -17.50 -1.08 -4.69
C THR A 35 -17.18 -2.18 -3.70
N VAL A 36 -15.89 -2.44 -3.48
CA VAL A 36 -15.43 -3.46 -2.54
C VAL A 36 -14.68 -2.82 -1.37
N LYS A 37 -14.69 -3.49 -0.21
CA LYS A 37 -14.00 -3.02 1.00
C LYS A 37 -12.49 -3.27 0.98
N LYS A 38 -12.04 -4.23 0.16
CA LYS A 38 -10.65 -4.66 0.03
C LYS A 38 -10.30 -5.01 -1.42
N ILE A 39 -9.12 -4.61 -1.88
CA ILE A 39 -8.60 -4.93 -3.22
C ILE A 39 -7.17 -5.43 -3.11
N LYS A 40 -6.81 -6.44 -3.91
CA LYS A 40 -5.41 -6.87 -4.04
C LYS A 40 -4.74 -6.05 -5.14
N TYR A 41 -3.69 -5.31 -4.80
CA TYR A 41 -2.89 -4.53 -5.74
C TYR A 41 -1.42 -4.86 -5.56
N LEU A 42 -0.74 -5.28 -6.63
CA LEU A 42 0.69 -5.67 -6.61
C LEU A 42 1.05 -6.67 -5.50
N GLY A 43 0.14 -7.61 -5.21
CA GLY A 43 0.35 -8.62 -4.16
C GLY A 43 0.03 -8.16 -2.72
N ILE A 44 -0.40 -6.92 -2.51
CA ILE A 44 -0.74 -6.36 -1.21
C ILE A 44 -2.25 -6.15 -1.11
N TRP A 45 -2.85 -6.48 0.03
CA TRP A 45 -4.24 -6.17 0.31
C TRP A 45 -4.38 -4.73 0.76
N ILE A 46 -5.13 -3.94 -0.01
CA ILE A 46 -5.47 -2.56 0.29
C ILE A 46 -6.91 -2.53 0.78
N ASN A 47 -7.10 -2.11 2.03
CA ASN A 47 -8.43 -1.89 2.63
C ASN A 47 -8.82 -0.42 2.53
N ALA A 48 -10.13 -0.14 2.51
CA ALA A 48 -10.65 1.23 2.61
C ALA A 48 -10.22 1.93 3.92
N GLN A 49 -9.95 1.15 4.98
CA GLN A 49 -9.46 1.63 6.26
C GLN A 49 -7.92 1.78 6.25
N VAL A 50 -7.47 3.03 6.15
CA VAL A 50 -6.05 3.42 6.13
C VAL A 50 -5.27 2.93 7.36
N LYS A 51 -5.91 2.89 8.54
CA LYS A 51 -5.26 2.44 9.79
C LYS A 51 -4.66 1.04 9.65
N SER A 52 -5.45 0.09 9.14
CA SER A 52 -4.99 -1.28 8.92
C SER A 52 -3.88 -1.40 7.87
N LEU A 53 -3.83 -0.48 6.89
CA LEU A 53 -2.76 -0.45 5.89
C LEU A 53 -1.46 0.09 6.51
N LYS A 54 -1.55 1.09 7.39
CA LYS A 54 -0.40 1.66 8.10
C LYS A 54 0.24 0.63 9.04
N GLU A 55 -0.56 -0.07 9.83
CA GLU A 55 -0.09 -1.10 10.78
C GLU A 55 0.60 -2.26 10.04
N ASN A 56 -0.11 -2.90 9.09
CA ASN A 56 0.45 -4.02 8.33
C ASN A 56 1.68 -3.64 7.50
N TYR A 57 1.71 -2.41 6.96
CA TYR A 57 2.86 -1.94 6.20
C TYR A 57 4.06 -1.62 7.11
N TYR A 58 3.83 -0.97 8.25
CA TYR A 58 4.88 -0.64 9.20
C TYR A 58 5.56 -1.89 9.74
N ASP A 59 4.78 -2.90 10.13
CA ASP A 59 5.34 -4.18 10.61
C ASP A 59 6.20 -4.85 9.55
N LYS A 60 5.76 -4.81 8.28
CA LYS A 60 6.54 -5.35 7.16
C LYS A 60 7.83 -4.55 6.91
N LEU A 61 7.77 -3.22 7.02
CA LEU A 61 8.93 -2.34 6.91
C LEU A 61 9.95 -2.63 8.03
N VAL A 62 9.46 -2.82 9.26
CA VAL A 62 10.30 -3.17 10.42
C VAL A 62 10.92 -4.55 10.24
N GLN A 63 10.17 -5.54 9.77
CA GLN A 63 10.72 -6.87 9.46
C GLN A 63 11.79 -6.82 8.37
N GLN A 64 11.55 -6.07 7.29
CA GLN A 64 12.53 -5.89 6.23
C GLN A 64 13.80 -5.19 6.76
N THR A 65 13.62 -4.16 7.58
CA THR A 65 14.73 -3.45 8.23
C THR A 65 15.56 -4.39 9.10
N LYS A 66 14.92 -5.28 9.88
CA LYS A 66 15.64 -6.29 10.68
C LYS A 66 16.50 -7.21 9.81
N LYS A 67 15.97 -7.69 8.69
CA LYS A 67 16.72 -8.52 7.74
C LYS A 67 17.89 -7.76 7.10
N ASP A 68 17.65 -6.51 6.71
CA ASP A 68 18.69 -5.65 6.14
C ASP A 68 19.81 -5.40 7.17
N LEU A 69 19.46 -5.20 8.45
CA LEU A 69 20.41 -5.09 9.56
C LEU A 69 21.20 -6.39 9.82
N GLU A 70 20.55 -7.56 9.77
CA GLU A 70 21.24 -8.85 9.90
C GLU A 70 22.22 -9.11 8.77
N LEU A 71 21.88 -8.70 7.54
CA LEU A 71 22.80 -8.75 6.40
C LEU A 71 23.99 -7.81 6.60
N TRP A 72 23.75 -6.61 7.13
CA TRP A 72 24.79 -5.60 7.37
C TRP A 72 25.64 -5.88 8.60
N ALA A 73 25.13 -6.64 9.57
CA ALA A 73 25.92 -7.15 10.68
C ALA A 73 27.03 -8.09 10.19
N LYS A 74 26.81 -8.79 9.07
CA LYS A 74 27.82 -9.64 8.41
C LYS A 74 28.83 -8.84 7.59
N LEU A 75 28.52 -7.59 7.25
CA LEU A 75 29.44 -6.67 6.57
C LEU A 75 30.39 -6.02 7.59
N GLN A 76 31.68 -5.95 7.26
CA GLN A 76 32.68 -5.23 8.04
C GLN A 76 32.57 -3.71 7.81
N LEU A 77 31.43 -3.15 8.22
CA LEU A 77 31.19 -1.70 8.20
C LEU A 77 31.53 -1.09 9.56
N SER A 78 32.14 0.09 9.55
CA SER A 78 32.29 0.91 10.75
C SER A 78 30.91 1.28 11.31
N PHE A 79 30.85 1.63 12.60
CA PHE A 79 29.59 2.01 13.25
C PHE A 79 28.89 3.20 12.54
N LEU A 80 29.66 4.20 12.11
CA LEU A 80 29.15 5.31 11.29
C LEU A 80 28.64 4.85 9.92
N GLY A 81 29.36 3.93 9.26
CA GLY A 81 28.92 3.36 7.99
C GLY A 81 27.58 2.63 8.11
N ARG A 82 27.36 1.93 9.22
CA ARG A 82 26.06 1.29 9.52
C ARG A 82 24.95 2.32 9.70
N ILE A 83 25.19 3.40 10.46
CA ILE A 83 24.20 4.49 10.63
C ILE A 83 23.85 5.13 9.28
N ALA A 84 24.85 5.41 8.45
CA ALA A 84 24.64 6.01 7.13
C ALA A 84 23.82 5.09 6.22
N ALA A 85 24.12 3.79 6.18
CA ALA A 85 23.36 2.81 5.40
C ALA A 85 21.90 2.71 5.88
N ILE A 86 21.66 2.69 7.20
CA ILE A 86 20.30 2.69 7.78
C ILE A 86 19.55 3.93 7.34
N LYS A 87 20.18 5.10 7.44
CA LYS A 87 19.58 6.37 7.03
C LYS A 87 19.25 6.37 5.54
N MET A 88 20.14 5.87 4.67
CA MET A 88 19.90 5.84 3.22
C MET A 88 18.83 4.83 2.79
N SER A 89 18.64 3.73 3.51
CA SER A 89 17.67 2.68 3.14
C SER A 89 16.27 2.91 3.71
N ILE A 90 16.16 3.43 4.94
CA ILE A 90 14.89 3.55 5.66
C ILE A 90 14.25 4.92 5.43
N LEU A 91 15.05 6.00 5.44
CA LEU A 91 14.55 7.37 5.29
C LEU A 91 13.73 7.58 4.00
N PRO A 92 14.18 7.16 2.80
CA PRO A 92 13.38 7.34 1.60
C PRO A 92 12.06 6.56 1.65
N LYS A 93 12.07 5.33 2.21
CA LYS A 93 10.85 4.54 2.38
C LYS A 93 9.88 5.31 3.28
N PHE A 94 10.33 5.77 4.45
CA PHE A 94 9.49 6.48 5.42
C PHE A 94 8.89 7.78 4.85
N HIS A 95 9.69 8.55 4.10
CA HIS A 95 9.24 9.77 3.43
C HIS A 95 8.14 9.50 2.40
N THR A 96 8.28 8.44 1.60
CA THR A 96 7.22 8.01 0.67
C THR A 96 5.93 7.64 1.39
N TYR A 97 5.99 7.05 2.58
CA TYR A 97 4.79 6.73 3.37
C TYR A 97 4.11 7.94 3.98
N SER A 98 4.89 8.87 4.54
CA SER A 98 4.35 10.12 5.12
C SER A 98 3.47 10.87 4.10
N LYS A 99 3.94 11.02 2.86
CA LYS A 99 3.18 11.70 1.80
C LYS A 99 1.97 10.93 1.29
N ARG A 100 1.92 9.60 1.45
CA ARG A 100 0.87 8.72 0.91
C ARG A 100 -0.35 8.59 1.84
N PHE A 101 -0.22 9.05 3.08
CA PHE A 101 -1.25 8.95 4.12
C PHE A 101 -1.72 10.29 4.69
N GLN A 102 -1.20 11.40 4.17
CA GLN A 102 -1.73 12.75 4.34
C GLN A 102 -2.84 13.00 3.32
#